data_AF-A0A2V7S0P1-F1
#
_entry.id   AF-A0A2V7S0P1-F1
#
_cell.length_a   1.000
_cell.length_b   1.000
_cell.length_c   1.000
_cell.angle_alpha   90.00
_cell.angle_beta   90.00
_cell.angle_gamma   90.00
#
_symmetry.space_group_name_H-M   'P 1'
#
loop_
_entity.id
_entity.type
_entity.pdbx_description
1 polymer ?
#
loop_
_entity_poly.entity_id
_entity_poly.type
_entity_poly.pdbx_seq_one_letter_code
_entity_poly.pdbx_strand_id
1 'polypeptide(L)'
;MIALARKYRPKRFSDVAVQSHVSATLKGAIARGRVAHGYLLCGPRGVGKTTLARVLAMALNCEHRGEDGEPCGVCVSCERIWSGASSLDVVEIDAASNRGVDDARDLRERAMYAPSGDERYKVYIVDEAHMLTREAWNALLKILEEPPPRVVFVFATTEPQKIAQSAAPVLSRLQRFDFKRIGPAEIKGRLTTVLANERLAAEPQALSMIARAADGSMRDALSLADQVLAMGDGRVTAERVREALGLVPEDEFLALLDVILERRAGEVFTFVGRLADAGIDYALFLSGLADILRAQLAVLLGGELPDLPDSVRHALEERRTRWSATDLLRMLSAIGELEPRFRKSGQQQLLIETLLVRFALLDRTVEIEDLLRGLSGEGNESSAAKGRPSNAGDAQRPPRRDSAPRVTNADVQPASDRPVNDERPVVSRPAAMADVARAVDPPPRQSLGPTPEPLDLARVAGRWDALVAQVRSDGKRVLASALEHALPVAATAAGDLTIELDEPNEFLSRAVESGKSDIAATLRQWFPDTRTVRLRHDPERAAVAPTRVTSEMVRADRLNALRRRDPILGAAIDALDLDVIE
;
A
#
# COMPACT_ATOMS: atom_id res chain seq x y z
N MET A 1 30.79 10.19 -16.65
CA MET A 1 30.87 10.46 -15.19
C MET A 1 30.29 9.25 -14.48
N ILE A 2 30.99 8.64 -13.51
CA ILE A 2 30.42 7.53 -12.72
C ILE A 2 29.41 8.15 -11.75
N ALA A 3 28.18 7.63 -11.70
CA ALA A 3 27.16 8.09 -10.77
C ALA A 3 27.66 8.13 -9.31
N LEU A 4 27.38 9.21 -8.58
CA LEU A 4 27.74 9.40 -7.17
C LEU A 4 27.27 8.23 -6.31
N ALA A 5 26.07 7.72 -6.57
CA ALA A 5 25.50 6.56 -5.87
C ALA A 5 26.38 5.30 -5.96
N ARG A 6 27.15 5.15 -7.04
CA ARG A 6 28.11 4.05 -7.24
C ARG A 6 29.49 4.41 -6.70
N LYS A 7 29.97 5.64 -6.93
CA LYS A 7 31.31 6.11 -6.52
C LYS A 7 31.47 6.18 -5.01
N TYR A 8 30.45 6.67 -4.29
CA TYR A 8 30.47 6.87 -2.83
C TYR A 8 29.82 5.74 -2.04
N ARG A 9 29.58 4.59 -2.68
CA ARG A 9 29.06 3.42 -2.00
C ARG A 9 30.10 2.95 -0.95
N PRO A 10 29.74 2.80 0.34
CA PRO A 10 30.66 2.46 1.43
C PRO A 10 31.47 1.17 1.24
N LYS A 11 32.80 1.22 1.39
CA LYS A 11 33.67 0.02 1.33
C LYS A 11 33.99 -0.58 2.70
N ARG A 12 33.81 0.19 3.78
CA ARG A 12 34.10 -0.21 5.15
C ARG A 12 32.86 -0.15 6.04
N PHE A 13 32.88 -0.87 7.15
CA PHE A 13 31.79 -0.82 8.15
C PHE A 13 31.64 0.58 8.75
N SER A 14 32.77 1.25 9.00
CA SER A 14 32.85 2.63 9.50
C SER A 14 32.20 3.66 8.56
N ASP A 15 32.23 3.42 7.25
CA ASP A 15 31.66 4.30 6.24
C ASP A 15 30.12 4.20 6.13
N VAL A 16 29.52 3.15 6.71
CA VAL A 16 28.06 2.92 6.75
C VAL A 16 27.48 3.70 7.94
N ALA A 17 27.50 5.02 7.82
CA ALA A 17 27.27 5.97 8.92
C ALA A 17 25.92 5.81 9.66
N VAL A 18 24.86 5.37 8.97
CA VAL A 18 23.49 5.42 9.51
C VAL A 18 23.10 4.17 10.31
N GLN A 19 23.86 3.07 10.19
CA GLN A 19 23.52 1.78 10.81
C GLN A 19 24.62 1.32 11.76
N SER A 20 25.08 2.25 12.61
CA SER A 20 26.24 2.06 13.50
C SER A 20 26.13 0.81 14.37
N HIS A 21 24.95 0.49 14.90
CA HIS A 21 24.71 -0.70 15.70
C HIS A 21 24.90 -2.02 14.91
N VAL A 22 24.39 -2.10 13.68
CA VAL A 22 24.54 -3.28 12.81
C VAL A 22 26.00 -3.44 12.42
N SER A 23 26.61 -2.36 11.95
CA SER A 23 28.01 -2.34 11.50
C SER A 23 28.96 -2.73 12.64
N ALA A 24 28.78 -2.19 13.85
CA ALA A 24 29.58 -2.54 15.02
C ALA A 24 29.42 -4.01 15.44
N THR A 25 28.19 -4.54 15.36
CA THR A 25 27.91 -5.94 15.71
C THR A 25 28.59 -6.90 14.74
N LEU A 26 28.45 -6.67 13.43
CA LEU A 26 29.10 -7.49 12.40
C LEU A 26 30.63 -7.40 12.50
N LYS A 27 31.16 -6.18 12.61
CA LYS A 27 32.59 -5.92 12.80
C LYS A 27 33.15 -6.69 14.00
N GLY A 28 32.51 -6.59 15.16
CA GLY A 28 32.92 -7.31 16.37
C GLY A 28 32.74 -8.83 16.28
N ALA A 29 31.73 -9.33 15.56
CA ALA A 29 31.54 -10.77 15.36
C ALA A 29 32.69 -11.37 14.55
N ILE A 30 33.15 -10.66 13.51
CA ILE A 30 34.29 -11.07 12.68
C ILE A 30 35.59 -11.03 13.50
N ALA A 31 35.84 -9.95 14.25
CA ALA A 31 37.03 -9.81 15.10
C ALA A 31 37.17 -10.97 16.10
N ARG A 32 36.05 -11.45 16.65
CA ARG A 32 36.02 -12.54 17.64
C ARG A 32 35.91 -13.94 17.02
N GLY A 33 35.90 -14.07 15.69
CA GLY A 33 35.68 -15.35 15.02
C GLY A 33 34.30 -15.98 15.25
N ARG A 34 33.29 -15.18 15.63
CA ARG A 34 31.91 -15.62 15.89
C ARG A 34 30.99 -15.27 14.73
N VAL A 35 31.37 -15.69 13.52
CA VAL A 35 30.59 -15.47 12.30
C VAL A 35 29.43 -16.45 12.25
N ALA A 36 28.21 -15.95 12.04
CA ALA A 36 27.03 -16.78 11.86
C ALA A 36 27.00 -17.38 10.45
N HIS A 37 26.37 -18.54 10.29
CA HIS A 37 26.18 -19.18 9.00
C HIS A 37 25.09 -18.49 8.15
N GLY A 38 24.23 -17.67 8.77
CA GLY A 38 23.10 -17.02 8.11
C GLY A 38 22.79 -15.65 8.70
N TYR A 39 22.63 -14.66 7.82
CA TYR A 39 22.27 -13.29 8.14
C TYR A 39 21.03 -12.87 7.37
N LEU A 40 20.14 -12.13 8.03
CA LEU A 40 18.97 -11.51 7.39
C LEU A 40 18.99 -10.00 7.61
N LEU A 41 19.24 -9.25 6.53
CA LEU A 41 19.26 -7.80 6.51
C LEU A 41 17.88 -7.30 6.03
N CYS A 42 17.10 -6.73 6.95
CA CYS A 42 15.75 -6.25 6.71
C CYS A 42 15.71 -4.73 6.68
N GLY A 43 14.87 -4.14 5.84
CA GLY A 43 14.55 -2.71 5.94
C GLY A 43 14.29 -2.06 4.59
N PRO A 44 13.98 -0.75 4.57
CA PRO A 44 13.57 -0.04 3.35
C PRO A 44 14.62 -0.08 2.23
N ARG A 45 14.20 0.19 0.99
CA ARG A 45 15.12 0.26 -0.16
C ARG A 45 16.14 1.38 0.06
N GLY A 46 17.37 1.16 -0.42
CA GLY A 46 18.41 2.20 -0.46
C GLY A 46 19.05 2.62 0.88
N VAL A 47 18.70 1.97 1.99
CA VAL A 47 19.33 2.18 3.32
C VAL A 47 20.70 1.51 3.49
N GLY A 48 21.14 0.73 2.49
CA GLY A 48 22.49 0.13 2.48
C GLY A 48 22.58 -1.37 2.79
N LYS A 49 21.48 -2.14 2.75
CA LYS A 49 21.47 -3.60 3.00
C LYS A 49 22.46 -4.38 2.14
N THR A 50 22.31 -4.35 0.82
CA THR A 50 23.20 -5.04 -0.14
C THR A 50 24.64 -4.51 -0.06
N THR A 51 24.80 -3.21 0.26
CA THR A 51 26.13 -2.64 0.51
C THR A 51 26.79 -3.31 1.71
N LEU A 52 26.09 -3.42 2.84
CA LEU A 52 26.63 -4.04 4.04
C LEU A 52 26.89 -5.54 3.83
N ALA A 53 26.06 -6.23 3.06
CA ALA A 53 26.29 -7.62 2.65
C ALA A 53 27.63 -7.78 1.89
N ARG A 54 27.91 -6.89 0.94
CA ARG A 54 29.20 -6.88 0.23
C ARG A 54 30.37 -6.54 1.15
N VAL A 55 30.21 -5.58 2.07
CA VAL A 55 31.24 -5.24 3.07
C VAL A 55 31.55 -6.42 3.99
N LEU A 56 30.52 -7.15 4.42
CA LEU A 56 30.68 -8.40 5.18
C LEU A 56 31.45 -9.46 4.37
N ALA A 57 31.06 -9.69 3.12
CA ALA A 57 31.76 -10.63 2.24
C ALA A 57 33.23 -10.24 2.02
N MET A 58 33.50 -8.94 1.85
CA MET A 58 34.86 -8.41 1.78
C MET A 58 35.63 -8.67 3.07
N ALA A 59 35.05 -8.41 4.23
CA ALA A 59 35.71 -8.61 5.52
C ALA A 59 36.10 -10.08 5.76
N LEU A 60 35.20 -11.00 5.45
CA LEU A 60 35.46 -12.44 5.58
C LEU A 60 36.58 -12.94 4.66
N ASN A 61 36.73 -12.35 3.47
CA ASN A 61 37.70 -12.77 2.46
C ASN A 61 38.87 -11.78 2.26
N CYS A 62 39.06 -10.83 3.17
CA CYS A 62 40.10 -9.80 3.08
C CYS A 62 41.46 -10.34 3.55
N GLU A 63 42.47 -10.20 2.69
CA GLU A 63 43.87 -10.61 2.96
C GLU A 63 44.54 -9.74 4.04
N HIS A 64 44.19 -8.46 4.11
CA HIS A 64 44.76 -7.49 5.07
C HIS A 64 43.68 -6.96 6.02
N ARG A 65 42.88 -7.87 6.59
CA ARG A 65 41.78 -7.49 7.51
C ARG A 65 42.37 -6.90 8.81
N GLY A 66 41.77 -5.82 9.31
CA GLY A 66 42.14 -5.25 10.60
C GLY A 66 41.77 -6.17 11.77
N GLU A 67 42.46 -6.05 12.90
CA GLU A 67 42.17 -6.82 14.13
C GLU A 67 40.74 -6.58 14.65
N ASP A 68 40.22 -5.38 14.38
CA ASP A 68 38.87 -4.97 14.71
C ASP A 68 37.80 -5.57 13.78
N GLY A 69 38.18 -6.38 12.79
CA GLY A 69 37.27 -7.05 11.85
C GLY A 69 36.95 -6.23 10.59
N GLU A 70 37.60 -5.10 10.37
CA GLU A 70 37.31 -4.21 9.23
C GLU A 70 38.05 -4.63 7.95
N PRO A 71 37.39 -4.64 6.76
CA PRO A 71 38.08 -4.92 5.50
C PRO A 71 38.98 -3.76 5.09
N CYS A 72 40.11 -4.06 4.43
CA CYS A 72 41.00 -3.01 3.92
C CYS A 72 40.39 -2.21 2.75
N GLY A 73 39.48 -2.83 1.97
CA GLY A 73 38.80 -2.20 0.84
C GLY A 73 39.67 -1.96 -0.40
N VAL A 74 40.94 -2.39 -0.39
CA VAL A 74 41.95 -2.11 -1.43
C VAL A 74 42.71 -3.34 -1.93
N CYS A 75 42.64 -4.50 -1.25
CA CYS A 75 43.29 -5.71 -1.77
C CYS A 75 42.50 -6.32 -2.94
N VAL A 76 43.15 -7.20 -3.71
CA VAL A 76 42.56 -7.84 -4.90
C VAL A 76 41.23 -8.50 -4.58
N SER A 77 41.14 -9.22 -3.44
CA SER A 77 39.91 -9.84 -2.98
C SER A 77 38.80 -8.81 -2.74
N CYS A 78 39.09 -7.74 -1.99
CA CYS A 78 38.11 -6.68 -1.71
C CYS A 78 37.64 -6.00 -3.00
N GLU A 79 38.56 -5.64 -3.91
CA GLU A 79 38.20 -4.98 -5.17
C GLU A 79 37.35 -5.88 -6.08
N ARG A 80 37.70 -7.17 -6.17
CA ARG A 80 36.97 -8.15 -6.99
C ARG A 80 35.55 -8.36 -6.46
N ILE A 81 35.38 -8.52 -5.15
CA ILE A 81 34.06 -8.61 -4.50
C ILE A 81 33.27 -7.31 -4.66
N TRP A 82 33.92 -6.16 -4.46
CA TRP A 82 33.25 -4.86 -4.50
C TRP A 82 32.73 -4.49 -5.89
N SER A 83 33.57 -4.68 -6.91
CA SER A 83 33.24 -4.41 -8.30
C SER A 83 32.13 -5.31 -8.84
N GLY A 84 31.84 -6.42 -8.17
CA GLY A 84 30.93 -7.46 -8.64
C GLY A 84 31.54 -8.30 -9.76
N ALA A 85 32.87 -8.27 -9.92
CA ALA A 85 33.56 -9.21 -10.80
C ALA A 85 33.41 -10.64 -10.25
N SER A 86 33.50 -11.64 -11.14
CA SER A 86 33.39 -13.04 -10.75
C SER A 86 34.40 -13.40 -9.66
N SER A 87 33.89 -13.58 -8.44
CA SER A 87 34.63 -14.13 -7.32
C SER A 87 34.26 -15.60 -7.19
N LEU A 88 35.25 -16.47 -6.98
CA LEU A 88 35.00 -17.90 -6.78
C LEU A 88 34.26 -18.16 -5.47
N ASP A 89 34.53 -17.34 -4.46
CA ASP A 89 34.05 -17.52 -3.10
C ASP A 89 32.89 -16.60 -2.74
N VAL A 90 32.49 -15.67 -3.61
CA VAL A 90 31.35 -14.78 -3.36
C VAL A 90 30.40 -14.81 -4.54
N VAL A 91 29.16 -15.23 -4.28
CA VAL A 91 28.10 -15.33 -5.28
C VAL A 91 26.97 -14.40 -4.86
N GLU A 92 26.66 -13.43 -5.70
CA GLU A 92 25.52 -12.52 -5.53
C GLU A 92 24.39 -12.95 -6.47
N ILE A 93 23.21 -13.17 -5.91
CA ILE A 93 22.02 -13.69 -6.58
C ILE A 93 20.89 -12.71 -6.32
N ASP A 94 20.22 -12.30 -7.40
CA ASP A 94 18.95 -11.58 -7.30
C ASP A 94 17.81 -12.60 -7.27
N ALA A 95 17.11 -12.70 -6.13
CA ALA A 95 16.01 -13.64 -5.96
C ALA A 95 14.81 -13.31 -6.86
N ALA A 96 14.69 -12.09 -7.40
CA ALA A 96 13.63 -11.78 -8.35
C ALA A 96 13.78 -12.56 -9.67
N SER A 97 15.02 -12.81 -10.09
CA SER A 97 15.34 -13.58 -11.31
C SER A 97 15.61 -15.07 -11.03
N ASN A 98 16.02 -15.43 -9.81
CA ASN A 98 16.37 -16.79 -9.40
C ASN A 98 15.47 -17.27 -8.26
N ARG A 99 14.15 -17.14 -8.45
CA ARG A 99 13.14 -17.43 -7.40
C ARG A 99 12.85 -18.91 -7.19
N GLY A 100 13.25 -19.77 -8.13
CA GLY A 100 12.77 -21.14 -8.27
C GLY A 100 13.44 -22.13 -7.32
N VAL A 101 12.81 -23.30 -7.20
CA VAL A 101 13.30 -24.42 -6.37
C VAL A 101 14.59 -24.99 -6.93
N ASP A 102 14.69 -25.07 -8.25
CA ASP A 102 15.85 -25.65 -8.92
C ASP A 102 17.07 -24.75 -8.74
N ASP A 103 16.93 -23.43 -8.86
CA ASP A 103 17.99 -22.46 -8.53
C ASP A 103 18.47 -22.62 -7.08
N ALA A 104 17.54 -22.82 -6.15
CA ALA A 104 17.87 -23.03 -4.74
C ALA A 104 18.54 -24.38 -4.46
N ARG A 105 18.20 -25.43 -5.23
CA ARG A 105 18.86 -26.74 -5.16
C ARG A 105 20.28 -26.67 -5.71
N ASP A 106 20.46 -26.03 -6.86
CA ASP A 106 21.78 -25.77 -7.45
C ASP A 106 22.66 -24.95 -6.50
N LEU A 107 22.08 -23.94 -5.87
CA LEU A 107 22.75 -23.12 -4.87
C LEU A 107 23.23 -23.97 -3.69
N ARG A 108 22.35 -24.81 -3.15
CA ARG A 108 22.65 -25.72 -2.05
C ARG A 108 23.75 -26.71 -2.43
N GLU A 109 23.69 -27.31 -3.61
CA GLU A 109 24.70 -28.26 -4.08
C GLU A 109 26.07 -27.59 -4.23
N ARG A 110 26.10 -26.40 -4.83
CA ARG A 110 27.34 -25.61 -4.95
C ARG A 110 27.90 -25.19 -3.60
N ALA A 111 27.05 -24.97 -2.61
CA ALA A 111 27.46 -24.57 -1.27
C ALA A 111 28.13 -25.71 -0.48
N MET A 112 27.95 -26.97 -0.88
CA MET A 112 28.66 -28.10 -0.25
C MET A 112 30.15 -28.15 -0.59
N TYR A 113 30.60 -27.47 -1.66
CA TYR A 113 32.01 -27.40 -2.00
C TYR A 113 32.77 -26.42 -1.11
N ALA A 114 33.97 -26.83 -0.68
CA ALA A 114 34.87 -26.01 0.13
C ALA A 114 35.21 -24.67 -0.55
N PRO A 115 35.49 -23.61 0.24
CA PRO A 115 36.03 -22.36 -0.26
C PRO A 115 37.38 -22.57 -0.97
N SER A 116 37.77 -21.63 -1.83
CA SER A 116 38.99 -21.70 -2.66
C SER A 116 40.30 -21.66 -1.86
N GLY A 117 40.26 -21.47 -0.54
CA GLY A 117 41.43 -21.51 0.34
C GLY A 117 41.04 -21.75 1.80
N ASP A 118 42.01 -22.16 2.63
CA ASP A 118 41.78 -22.63 4.01
C ASP A 118 41.31 -21.57 5.01
N GLU A 119 41.53 -20.29 4.70
CA GLU A 119 41.08 -19.16 5.53
C GLU A 119 39.94 -18.36 4.89
N ARG A 120 39.49 -18.78 3.70
CA ARG A 120 38.43 -18.09 2.95
C ARG A 120 37.04 -18.62 3.32
N TYR A 121 36.04 -17.78 3.09
CA TYR A 121 34.64 -18.07 3.30
C TYR A 121 33.89 -18.06 1.97
N LYS A 122 33.00 -19.04 1.79
CA LYS A 122 32.06 -19.04 0.67
C LYS A 122 30.80 -18.27 1.07
N VAL A 123 30.59 -17.11 0.46
CA VAL A 123 29.51 -16.18 0.83
C VAL A 123 28.46 -16.10 -0.28
N TYR A 124 27.22 -16.38 0.08
CA TYR A 124 26.07 -16.26 -0.81
C TYR A 124 25.24 -15.05 -0.40
N ILE A 125 25.23 -14.02 -1.24
CA ILE A 125 24.40 -12.83 -1.05
C ILE A 125 23.14 -13.01 -1.89
N VAL A 126 21.99 -13.07 -1.24
CA VAL A 126 20.68 -13.20 -1.90
C VAL A 126 19.91 -11.90 -1.68
N ASP A 127 19.85 -11.06 -2.72
CA ASP A 127 19.11 -9.80 -2.68
C ASP A 127 17.62 -10.02 -3.02
N GLU A 128 16.77 -9.14 -2.49
CA GLU A 128 15.31 -9.24 -2.53
C GLU A 128 14.76 -10.64 -2.19
N ALA A 129 15.31 -11.26 -1.13
CA ALA A 129 15.03 -12.64 -0.72
C ALA A 129 13.55 -12.95 -0.44
N HIS A 130 12.69 -11.94 -0.27
CA HIS A 130 11.24 -12.12 -0.19
C HIS A 130 10.60 -12.61 -1.51
N MET A 131 11.34 -12.57 -2.62
CA MET A 131 10.90 -13.05 -3.93
C MET A 131 11.10 -14.57 -4.12
N LEU A 132 11.87 -15.23 -3.24
CA LEU A 132 12.03 -16.69 -3.24
C LEU A 132 10.70 -17.39 -2.96
N THR A 133 10.40 -18.47 -3.69
CA THR A 133 9.22 -19.28 -3.40
C THR A 133 9.39 -20.07 -2.10
N ARG A 134 8.27 -20.56 -1.56
CA ARG A 134 8.26 -21.39 -0.34
C ARG A 134 9.10 -22.66 -0.52
N GLU A 135 9.04 -23.27 -1.70
CA GLU A 135 9.78 -24.47 -2.03
C GLU A 135 11.27 -24.19 -2.14
N ALA A 136 11.68 -23.02 -2.67
CA ALA A 136 13.07 -22.58 -2.68
C ALA A 136 13.62 -22.42 -1.24
N TRP A 137 12.85 -21.79 -0.34
CA TRP A 137 13.22 -21.68 1.07
C TRP A 137 13.38 -23.06 1.75
N ASN A 138 12.47 -24.00 1.48
CA ASN A 138 12.57 -25.36 1.99
C ASN A 138 13.81 -26.10 1.48
N ALA A 139 14.23 -25.85 0.23
CA ALA A 139 15.45 -26.42 -0.32
C ALA A 139 16.69 -25.92 0.43
N LEU A 140 16.71 -24.63 0.80
CA LEU A 140 17.78 -23.99 1.57
C LEU A 140 17.73 -24.33 3.07
N LEU A 141 16.59 -24.71 3.63
CA LEU A 141 16.44 -25.00 5.05
C LEU A 141 17.44 -26.06 5.53
N LYS A 142 17.65 -27.12 4.74
CA LYS A 142 18.59 -28.21 5.10
C LYS A 142 20.02 -27.71 5.30
N ILE A 143 20.50 -26.83 4.44
CA ILE A 143 21.87 -26.29 4.54
C ILE A 143 21.97 -25.19 5.59
N LEU A 144 20.88 -24.51 5.92
CA LEU A 144 20.85 -23.57 7.05
C LEU A 144 20.78 -24.31 8.40
N GLU A 145 20.24 -25.52 8.44
CA GLU A 145 20.24 -26.40 9.62
C GLU A 145 21.60 -27.01 9.90
N GLU A 146 22.26 -27.51 8.87
CA GLU A 146 23.58 -28.16 8.95
C GLU A 146 24.55 -27.47 7.98
N PRO A 147 25.01 -26.24 8.31
CA PRO A 147 25.84 -25.46 7.40
C PRO A 147 27.24 -26.07 7.27
N PRO A 148 27.76 -26.21 6.03
CA PRO A 148 29.14 -26.59 5.83
C PRO A 148 30.09 -25.56 6.46
N PRO A 149 31.28 -25.97 6.91
CA PRO A 149 32.26 -25.06 7.48
C PRO A 149 32.57 -23.91 6.53
N ARG A 150 32.58 -22.68 7.06
CA ARG A 150 32.95 -21.45 6.32
C ARG A 150 32.03 -21.10 5.14
N VAL A 151 30.80 -21.61 5.14
CA VAL A 151 29.72 -21.15 4.24
C VAL A 151 28.84 -20.15 5.00
N VAL A 152 28.56 -19.00 4.38
CA VAL A 152 27.75 -17.93 4.96
C VAL A 152 26.70 -17.47 3.97
N PHE A 153 25.43 -17.48 4.39
CA PHE A 153 24.32 -16.89 3.64
C PHE A 153 23.99 -15.51 4.17
N VAL A 154 23.79 -14.55 3.27
CA VAL A 154 23.37 -13.18 3.58
C VAL A 154 22.14 -12.85 2.74
N PHE A 155 20.97 -12.86 3.37
CA PHE A 155 19.71 -12.51 2.75
C PHE A 155 19.43 -11.03 2.97
N ALA A 156 19.05 -10.29 1.93
CA ALA A 156 18.60 -8.92 2.03
C ALA A 156 17.13 -8.82 1.58
N THR A 157 16.31 -8.06 2.29
CA THR A 157 14.90 -7.88 1.93
C THR A 157 14.35 -6.51 2.31
N THR A 158 13.46 -6.01 1.47
CA THR A 158 12.59 -4.86 1.77
C THR A 158 11.30 -5.25 2.49
N GLU A 159 10.88 -6.51 2.41
CA GLU A 159 9.59 -7.00 2.92
C GLU A 159 9.79 -8.20 3.88
N PRO A 160 10.15 -7.97 5.15
CA PRO A 160 10.41 -9.04 6.10
C PRO A 160 9.16 -9.89 6.41
N GLN A 161 7.97 -9.30 6.31
CA GLN A 161 6.70 -10.00 6.59
C GLN A 161 6.42 -11.11 5.57
N LYS A 162 6.77 -10.91 4.29
CA LYS A 162 6.62 -11.93 3.26
C LYS A 162 7.49 -13.15 3.55
N ILE A 163 8.73 -12.93 4.01
CA ILE A 163 9.62 -14.02 4.43
C ILE A 163 9.06 -14.75 5.66
N ALA A 164 8.50 -14.03 6.63
CA ALA A 164 7.87 -14.66 7.78
C ALA A 164 6.71 -15.58 7.38
N GLN A 165 5.95 -15.24 6.35
CA GLN A 165 4.85 -16.07 5.83
C GLN A 165 5.35 -17.26 5.00
N SER A 166 6.37 -17.06 4.16
CA SER A 166 6.86 -18.10 3.24
C SER A 166 7.91 -19.04 3.87
N ALA A 167 8.61 -18.58 4.92
CA ALA A 167 9.86 -19.19 5.38
C ALA A 167 10.06 -19.08 6.91
N ALA A 168 8.97 -19.13 7.69
CA ALA A 168 9.02 -19.03 9.15
C ALA A 168 10.10 -19.93 9.81
N PRO A 169 10.31 -21.21 9.40
CA PRO A 169 11.31 -22.06 10.04
C PRO A 169 12.75 -21.59 9.84
N VAL A 170 13.08 -20.85 8.78
CA VAL A 170 14.47 -20.42 8.55
C VAL A 170 14.82 -19.17 9.38
N LEU A 171 13.83 -18.37 9.79
CA LEU A 171 14.07 -17.17 10.60
C LEU A 171 14.77 -17.46 11.94
N SER A 172 14.53 -18.62 12.55
CA SER A 172 15.20 -19.01 13.81
C SER A 172 16.68 -19.35 13.63
N ARG A 173 17.14 -19.55 12.39
CA ARG A 173 18.52 -19.90 12.01
C ARG A 173 19.31 -18.71 11.48
N LEU A 174 18.64 -17.59 11.21
CA LEU A 174 19.28 -16.38 10.70
C LEU A 174 19.47 -15.37 11.81
N GLN A 175 20.64 -14.73 11.84
CA GLN A 175 20.83 -13.53 12.63
C GLN A 175 20.18 -12.34 11.90
N ARG A 176 19.07 -11.85 12.44
CA ARG A 176 18.31 -10.74 11.87
C ARG A 176 18.87 -9.38 12.28
N PHE A 177 18.98 -8.48 11.32
CA PHE A 177 19.33 -7.07 11.49
C PHE A 177 18.32 -6.17 10.79
N ASP A 178 17.67 -5.29 11.55
CA ASP A 178 16.67 -4.36 11.03
C ASP A 178 17.26 -2.96 10.81
N PHE A 179 17.26 -2.53 9.56
CA PHE A 179 17.75 -1.23 9.12
C PHE A 179 16.63 -0.22 9.19
N LYS A 180 16.93 0.92 9.80
CA LYS A 180 16.01 2.06 9.90
C LYS A 180 16.13 2.97 8.68
N ARG A 181 15.08 3.74 8.39
CA ARG A 181 15.16 4.87 7.44
C ARG A 181 16.21 5.87 7.94
N ILE A 182 16.92 6.47 7.01
CA ILE A 182 17.93 7.48 7.30
C ILE A 182 17.24 8.82 7.55
N GLY A 183 17.58 9.51 8.63
CA GLY A 183 17.01 10.82 8.91
C GLY A 183 17.39 11.86 7.83
N PRO A 184 16.52 12.82 7.48
CA PRO A 184 16.84 13.86 6.50
C PRO A 184 18.13 14.65 6.82
N ALA A 185 18.37 14.94 8.10
CA ALA A 185 19.59 15.61 8.56
C ALA A 185 20.87 14.78 8.27
N GLU A 186 20.80 13.46 8.45
CA GLU A 186 21.92 12.56 8.15
C GLU A 186 22.17 12.45 6.65
N ILE A 187 21.11 12.35 5.83
CA ILE A 187 21.23 12.38 4.36
C ILE A 187 21.88 13.68 3.92
N LYS A 188 21.39 14.83 4.41
CA LYS A 188 21.95 16.15 4.13
C LYS A 188 23.43 16.20 4.49
N GLY A 189 23.80 15.77 5.69
CA GLY A 189 25.20 15.72 6.13
C GLY A 189 26.07 14.87 5.20
N ARG A 190 25.58 13.71 4.76
CA ARG A 190 26.30 12.86 3.81
C ARG A 190 26.42 13.50 2.42
N LEU A 191 25.37 14.13 1.91
CA LEU A 191 25.41 14.86 0.63
C LEU A 191 26.44 16.00 0.67
N THR A 192 26.48 16.77 1.77
CA THR A 192 27.47 17.82 1.97
C THR A 192 28.90 17.27 1.85
N THR A 193 29.20 16.17 2.55
CA THR A 193 30.53 15.54 2.50
C THR A 193 30.86 15.02 1.09
N VAL A 194 29.89 14.40 0.42
CA VAL A 194 30.07 13.85 -0.93
C VAL A 194 30.37 14.96 -1.95
N LEU A 195 29.55 16.02 -1.97
CA LEU A 195 29.71 17.12 -2.92
C LEU A 195 30.97 17.95 -2.63
N ALA A 196 31.34 18.13 -1.36
CA ALA A 196 32.61 18.75 -0.99
C ALA A 196 33.82 17.95 -1.52
N ASN A 197 33.77 16.61 -1.45
CA ASN A 197 34.83 15.75 -1.99
C ASN A 197 34.93 15.83 -3.52
N GLU A 198 33.82 16.08 -4.22
CA GLU A 198 33.81 16.36 -5.67
C GLU A 198 34.14 17.82 -6.01
N ARG A 199 34.35 18.68 -5.00
CA ARG A 199 34.56 20.14 -5.15
C ARG A 199 33.38 20.85 -5.83
N LEU A 200 32.16 20.39 -5.57
CA LEU A 200 30.93 20.96 -6.10
C LEU A 200 30.26 21.85 -5.05
N ALA A 201 29.83 23.04 -5.46
CA ALA A 201 29.10 23.96 -4.57
C ALA A 201 27.63 23.54 -4.48
N ALA A 202 27.09 23.57 -3.26
CA ALA A 202 25.69 23.22 -2.99
C ALA A 202 25.08 24.14 -1.93
N GLU A 203 23.84 24.57 -2.18
CA GLU A 203 23.08 25.37 -1.22
C GLU A 203 22.49 24.48 -0.12
N PRO A 204 22.53 24.89 1.16
CA PRO A 204 21.97 24.11 2.26
C PRO A 204 20.50 23.76 2.10
N GLN A 205 19.70 24.66 1.51
CA GLN A 205 18.27 24.44 1.23
C GLN A 205 18.07 23.36 0.15
N ALA A 206 18.89 23.40 -0.92
CA ALA A 206 18.85 22.40 -1.99
C ALA A 206 19.12 20.98 -1.44
N LEU A 207 20.11 20.85 -0.55
CA LEU A 207 20.41 19.57 0.09
C LEU A 207 19.29 19.09 1.02
N SER A 208 18.62 20.00 1.74
CA SER A 208 17.43 19.67 2.53
C SER A 208 16.28 19.17 1.63
N MET A 209 16.06 19.79 0.47
CA MET A 209 15.04 19.36 -0.50
C MET A 209 15.33 17.95 -1.04
N ILE A 210 16.56 17.68 -1.46
CA ILE A 210 16.98 16.34 -1.92
C ILE A 210 16.82 15.31 -0.80
N ALA A 211 17.23 15.64 0.43
CA ALA A 211 17.14 14.73 1.56
C ALA A 211 15.70 14.32 1.90
N ARG A 212 14.74 15.24 1.80
CA ARG A 212 13.31 14.93 1.96
C ARG A 212 12.78 14.09 0.81
N ALA A 213 13.08 14.47 -0.43
CA ALA A 213 12.64 13.75 -1.63
C ALA A 213 13.15 12.30 -1.66
N ALA A 214 14.29 12.04 -1.03
CA ALA A 214 14.88 10.70 -0.93
C ALA A 214 14.18 9.75 0.07
N ASP A 215 13.26 10.23 0.92
CA ASP A 215 12.47 9.42 1.86
C ASP A 215 13.31 8.40 2.67
N GLY A 216 14.47 8.83 3.17
CA GLY A 216 15.34 7.98 3.98
C GLY A 216 16.22 6.99 3.21
N SER A 217 16.29 7.10 1.87
CA SER A 217 17.16 6.30 0.99
C SER A 217 18.41 7.08 0.57
N MET A 218 19.59 6.67 1.02
CA MET A 218 20.84 7.32 0.62
C MET A 218 21.15 7.11 -0.87
N ARG A 219 20.76 5.94 -1.41
CA ARG A 219 20.92 5.65 -2.84
C ARG A 219 20.11 6.62 -3.69
N ASP A 220 18.85 6.85 -3.32
CA ASP A 220 17.98 7.74 -4.08
C ASP A 220 18.45 9.20 -3.90
N ALA A 221 18.84 9.63 -2.69
CA ALA A 221 19.42 10.96 -2.46
C ALA A 221 20.64 11.27 -3.36
N LEU A 222 21.59 10.33 -3.48
CA LEU A 222 22.76 10.52 -4.36
C LEU A 222 22.35 10.52 -5.84
N SER A 223 21.35 9.73 -6.21
CA SER A 223 20.84 9.67 -7.60
C SER A 223 20.11 10.97 -7.98
N LEU A 224 19.34 11.55 -7.05
CA LEU A 224 18.70 12.85 -7.23
C LEU A 224 19.75 13.97 -7.33
N ALA A 225 20.82 13.92 -6.52
CA ALA A 225 21.93 14.87 -6.64
C ALA A 225 22.64 14.75 -8.00
N ASP A 226 22.90 13.53 -8.50
CA ASP A 226 23.42 13.29 -9.84
C ASP A 226 22.52 13.90 -10.93
N GLN A 227 21.20 13.72 -10.81
CA GLN A 227 20.22 14.26 -11.75
C GLN A 227 20.27 15.80 -11.79
N VAL A 228 20.32 16.46 -10.63
CA VAL A 228 20.42 17.93 -10.53
C VAL A 228 21.74 18.42 -11.12
N LEU A 229 22.84 17.71 -10.88
CA LEU A 229 24.15 18.06 -11.43
C LEU A 229 24.21 17.92 -12.96
N ALA A 230 23.48 16.96 -13.53
CA ALA A 230 23.43 16.75 -14.98
C ALA A 230 22.73 17.90 -15.74
N MET A 231 21.91 18.70 -15.06
CA MET A 231 21.12 19.79 -15.67
C MET A 231 21.87 21.14 -15.75
N GLY A 232 23.07 21.27 -15.17
CA GLY A 232 23.75 22.58 -15.15
C GLY A 232 25.25 22.53 -14.92
N ASP A 233 25.83 23.69 -14.64
CA ASP A 233 27.29 23.93 -14.59
C ASP A 233 27.99 23.40 -13.31
N GLY A 234 27.48 22.32 -12.71
CA GLY A 234 28.09 21.70 -11.52
C GLY A 234 27.79 22.39 -10.18
N ARG A 235 26.66 23.12 -10.08
CA ARG A 235 26.16 23.68 -8.81
C ARG A 235 24.77 23.13 -8.48
N VAL A 236 24.56 22.77 -7.20
CA VAL A 236 23.29 22.27 -6.68
C VAL A 236 22.57 23.42 -5.95
N THR A 237 21.61 24.06 -6.62
CA THR A 237 20.81 25.18 -6.08
C THR A 237 19.37 24.76 -5.83
N ALA A 238 18.66 25.47 -4.95
CA ALA A 238 17.27 25.14 -4.61
C ALA A 238 16.34 25.21 -5.82
N GLU A 239 16.56 26.19 -6.69
CA GLU A 239 15.83 26.36 -7.96
C GLU A 239 16.00 25.14 -8.87
N ARG A 240 17.23 24.68 -9.09
CA ARG A 240 17.51 23.51 -9.93
C ARG A 240 16.95 22.23 -9.35
N VAL A 241 16.97 22.07 -8.02
CA VAL A 241 16.32 20.92 -7.37
C VAL A 241 14.82 20.94 -7.62
N ARG A 242 14.16 22.12 -7.56
CA ARG A 242 12.74 22.24 -7.87
C ARG A 242 12.44 21.87 -9.32
N GLU A 243 13.20 22.40 -10.27
CA GLU A 243 13.04 22.07 -11.69
C GLU A 243 13.27 20.58 -11.96
N ALA A 244 14.37 20.01 -11.44
CA ALA A 244 14.73 18.61 -11.66
C ALA A 244 13.68 17.63 -11.10
N LEU A 245 13.08 17.98 -9.95
CA LEU A 245 12.10 17.15 -9.27
C LEU A 245 10.65 17.51 -9.62
N GLY A 246 10.42 18.57 -10.41
CA GLY A 246 9.08 19.08 -10.71
C GLY A 246 8.34 19.62 -9.47
N LEU A 247 9.09 20.08 -8.44
CA LEU A 247 8.50 20.56 -7.19
C LEU A 247 7.87 21.94 -7.40
N VAL A 248 6.66 22.10 -6.87
CA VAL A 248 5.97 23.38 -6.86
C VAL A 248 6.67 24.34 -5.88
N PRO A 249 6.95 25.60 -6.28
CA PRO A 249 7.52 26.60 -5.38
C PRO A 249 6.66 26.85 -4.14
N GLU A 250 7.30 27.16 -3.01
CA GLU A 250 6.61 27.43 -1.74
C GLU A 250 5.64 28.63 -1.86
N ASP A 251 5.99 29.63 -2.67
CA ASP A 251 5.15 30.81 -2.91
C ASP A 251 3.81 30.46 -3.58
N GLU A 252 3.77 29.45 -4.45
CA GLU A 252 2.52 28.98 -5.07
C GLU A 252 1.61 28.29 -4.04
N PHE A 253 2.19 27.57 -3.08
CA PHE A 253 1.43 27.02 -1.96
C PHE A 253 0.90 28.13 -1.04
N LEU A 254 1.70 29.14 -0.72
CA LEU A 254 1.27 30.28 0.08
C LEU A 254 0.15 31.06 -0.61
N ALA A 255 0.26 31.31 -1.91
CA ALA A 255 -0.79 31.95 -2.71
C ALA A 255 -2.10 31.12 -2.72
N LEU A 256 -2.00 29.79 -2.79
CA LEU A 256 -3.15 28.91 -2.68
C LEU A 256 -3.79 28.96 -1.29
N LEU A 257 -3.01 29.03 -0.21
CA LEU A 257 -3.56 29.21 1.14
C LEU A 257 -4.37 30.51 1.23
N ASP A 258 -3.92 31.59 0.58
CA ASP A 258 -4.67 32.85 0.54
C ASP A 258 -5.97 32.72 -0.25
N VAL A 259 -5.96 32.04 -1.41
CA VAL A 259 -7.18 31.73 -2.18
C VAL A 259 -8.20 30.97 -1.32
N ILE A 260 -7.75 30.00 -0.55
CA ILE A 260 -8.60 29.21 0.35
C ILE A 260 -9.14 30.08 1.50
N LEU A 261 -8.27 30.83 2.20
CA LEU A 261 -8.66 31.69 3.31
C LEU A 261 -9.64 32.79 2.91
N GLU A 262 -9.51 33.31 1.70
CA GLU A 262 -10.34 34.38 1.14
C GLU A 262 -11.57 33.85 0.40
N ARG A 263 -11.76 32.53 0.35
CA ARG A 263 -12.90 31.84 -0.27
C ARG A 263 -13.06 32.17 -1.75
N ARG A 264 -11.96 32.39 -2.46
CA ARG A 264 -11.94 32.73 -3.89
C ARG A 264 -12.03 31.46 -4.75
N ALA A 265 -13.11 30.69 -4.59
CA ALA A 265 -13.26 29.37 -5.22
C ALA A 265 -13.14 29.38 -6.76
N GLY A 266 -13.53 30.48 -7.42
CA GLY A 266 -13.37 30.63 -8.86
C GLY A 266 -11.92 30.67 -9.33
N GLU A 267 -10.99 31.14 -8.49
CA GLU A 267 -9.57 31.23 -8.83
C GLU A 267 -8.84 29.89 -8.76
N VAL A 268 -9.44 28.87 -8.12
CA VAL A 268 -8.92 27.51 -8.07
C VAL A 268 -8.69 26.96 -9.47
N PHE A 269 -9.63 27.14 -10.40
CA PHE A 269 -9.49 26.64 -11.77
C PHE A 269 -8.34 27.31 -12.52
N THR A 270 -8.11 28.60 -12.29
CA THR A 270 -6.99 29.33 -12.88
C THR A 270 -5.67 28.87 -12.29
N PHE A 271 -5.62 28.64 -10.97
CA PHE A 271 -4.45 28.11 -10.28
C PHE A 271 -4.08 26.72 -10.79
N VAL A 272 -5.04 25.79 -10.86
CA VAL A 272 -4.79 24.43 -11.37
C VAL A 272 -4.41 24.44 -12.85
N GLY A 273 -5.04 25.30 -13.66
CA GLY A 273 -4.66 25.50 -15.06
C GLY A 273 -3.18 25.90 -15.21
N ARG A 274 -2.68 26.84 -14.39
CA ARG A 274 -1.25 27.21 -14.39
C ARG A 274 -0.34 26.05 -14.02
N LEU A 275 -0.74 25.21 -13.06
CA LEU A 275 0.03 24.00 -12.72
C LEU A 275 0.09 23.00 -13.88
N ALA A 276 -1.03 22.83 -14.60
CA ALA A 276 -1.13 21.98 -15.77
C ALA A 276 -0.21 22.49 -16.90
N ASP A 277 -0.27 23.79 -17.20
CA ASP A 277 0.54 24.43 -18.23
C ASP A 277 2.04 24.36 -17.91
N ALA A 278 2.40 24.40 -16.62
CA ALA A 278 3.76 24.21 -16.15
C ALA A 278 4.20 22.72 -16.12
N GLY A 279 3.32 21.78 -16.45
CA GLY A 279 3.62 20.35 -16.48
C GLY A 279 3.90 19.74 -15.10
N ILE A 280 3.36 20.33 -14.03
CA ILE A 280 3.58 19.87 -12.66
C ILE A 280 2.92 18.50 -12.43
N ASP A 281 3.64 17.60 -11.76
CA ASP A 281 3.06 16.35 -11.28
C ASP A 281 2.06 16.63 -10.16
N TYR A 282 0.80 16.32 -10.42
CA TYR A 282 -0.28 16.57 -9.49
C TYR A 282 -0.20 15.76 -8.19
N ALA A 283 0.39 14.56 -8.20
CA ALA A 283 0.58 13.78 -6.98
C ALA A 283 1.67 14.42 -6.10
N LEU A 284 2.71 14.98 -6.71
CA LEU A 284 3.73 15.74 -6.01
C LEU A 284 3.17 17.05 -5.43
N PHE A 285 2.33 17.76 -6.19
CA PHE A 285 1.59 18.92 -5.70
C PHE A 285 0.69 18.57 -4.52
N LEU A 286 -0.09 17.48 -4.60
CA LEU A 286 -0.98 17.05 -3.51
C LEU A 286 -0.20 16.73 -2.22
N SER A 287 0.97 16.07 -2.35
CA SER A 287 1.87 15.84 -1.23
C SER A 287 2.40 17.14 -0.63
N GLY A 288 2.83 18.09 -1.47
CA GLY A 288 3.29 19.41 -1.03
C GLY A 288 2.20 20.23 -0.35
N LEU A 289 0.94 20.12 -0.82
CA LEU A 289 -0.22 20.74 -0.20
C LEU A 289 -0.48 20.17 1.20
N ALA A 290 -0.36 18.85 1.37
CA ALA A 290 -0.47 18.23 2.68
C ALA A 290 0.63 18.74 3.63
N ASP A 291 1.87 18.86 3.14
CA ASP A 291 2.99 19.35 3.93
C ASP A 291 2.82 20.81 4.37
N ILE A 292 2.37 21.71 3.49
CA ILE A 292 2.16 23.12 3.87
C ILE A 292 0.99 23.28 4.84
N LEU A 293 -0.10 22.52 4.68
CA LEU A 293 -1.23 22.52 5.61
C LEU A 293 -0.83 21.98 6.98
N ARG A 294 -0.02 20.91 7.01
CA ARG A 294 0.56 20.35 8.24
C ARG A 294 1.50 21.34 8.91
N ALA A 295 2.29 22.08 8.12
CA ALA A 295 3.15 23.14 8.64
C ALA A 295 2.35 24.28 9.25
N GLN A 296 1.28 24.72 8.59
CA GLN A 296 0.37 25.74 9.11
C GLN A 296 -0.31 25.27 10.41
N LEU A 297 -0.70 23.99 10.51
CA LEU A 297 -1.28 23.40 11.71
C LEU A 297 -0.27 23.36 12.86
N ALA A 298 0.97 22.97 12.58
CA ALA A 298 2.04 22.95 13.58
C ALA A 298 2.28 24.37 14.14
N VAL A 299 2.41 25.37 13.26
CA VAL A 299 2.52 26.78 13.63
C VAL A 299 1.35 27.24 14.49
N LEU A 300 0.10 26.90 14.10
CA LEU A 300 -1.10 27.25 14.85
C LEU A 300 -1.06 26.75 16.29
N LEU A 301 -0.67 25.48 16.47
CA LEU A 301 -0.59 24.78 17.74
C LEU A 301 0.69 25.07 18.54
N GLY A 302 1.63 25.86 18.00
CA GLY A 302 2.92 26.15 18.64
C GLY A 302 3.91 24.98 18.60
N GLY A 303 3.75 24.05 17.66
CA GLY A 303 4.69 22.96 17.39
C GLY A 303 5.87 23.42 16.52
N GLU A 304 7.03 22.79 16.71
CA GLU A 304 8.23 23.08 15.93
C GLU A 304 8.42 22.07 14.78
N LEU A 305 8.66 22.61 13.58
CA LEU A 305 9.15 21.85 12.43
C LEU A 305 10.61 22.24 12.15
N PRO A 306 11.59 21.33 12.34
CA PRO A 306 13.00 21.66 12.37
C PRO A 306 13.60 22.07 11.01
N ASP A 307 12.94 21.74 9.90
CA ASP A 307 13.48 22.00 8.55
C ASP A 307 12.69 23.05 7.74
N LEU A 308 11.68 23.70 8.31
CA LEU A 308 10.89 24.71 7.59
C LEU A 308 11.73 25.98 7.36
N PRO A 309 11.87 26.50 6.12
CA PRO A 309 12.58 27.75 5.88
C PRO A 309 11.99 28.92 6.68
N ASP A 310 12.84 29.81 7.18
CA ASP A 310 12.40 30.94 8.02
C ASP A 310 11.41 31.85 7.29
N SER A 311 11.60 32.08 5.98
CA SER A 311 10.67 32.85 5.14
C SER A 311 9.26 32.24 5.14
N VAL A 312 9.16 30.94 4.94
CA VAL A 312 7.88 30.21 4.95
C VAL A 312 7.29 30.22 6.35
N ARG A 313 8.09 29.98 7.39
CA ARG A 313 7.64 30.07 8.78
C ARG A 313 6.98 31.42 9.06
N HIS A 314 7.66 32.52 8.74
CA HIS A 314 7.11 33.86 8.91
C HIS A 314 5.78 34.05 8.17
N ALA A 315 5.69 33.61 6.91
CA ALA A 315 4.45 33.67 6.13
C ALA A 315 3.30 32.85 6.74
N LEU A 316 3.58 31.67 7.30
CA LEU A 316 2.57 30.86 7.99
C LEU A 316 2.16 31.48 9.34
N GLU A 317 3.09 32.14 10.03
CA GLU A 317 2.84 32.86 11.28
C GLU A 317 1.88 34.05 11.07
N GLU A 318 2.04 34.80 9.99
CA GLU A 318 1.12 35.88 9.59
C GLU A 318 -0.31 35.40 9.35
N ARG A 319 -0.46 34.15 8.90
CA ARG A 319 -1.76 33.51 8.62
C ARG A 319 -2.34 32.78 9.83
N ARG A 320 -1.58 32.66 10.93
CA ARG A 320 -1.93 31.83 12.09
C ARG A 320 -3.34 32.08 12.61
N THR A 321 -3.72 33.33 12.83
CA THR A 321 -5.01 33.69 13.44
C THR A 321 -6.20 33.57 12.49
N ARG A 322 -5.96 33.38 11.19
CA ARG A 322 -7.01 33.24 10.16
C ARG A 322 -7.48 31.80 10.01
N TRP A 323 -6.72 30.84 10.52
CA TRP A 323 -6.99 29.41 10.44
C TRP A 323 -7.62 28.85 11.72
N SER A 324 -8.49 27.86 11.55
CA SER A 324 -8.95 26.98 12.62
C SER A 324 -8.19 25.65 12.54
N ALA A 325 -7.79 25.11 13.70
CA ALA A 325 -7.13 23.79 13.76
C ALA A 325 -8.05 22.69 13.22
N THR A 326 -9.35 22.78 13.50
CA THR A 326 -10.37 21.85 13.03
C THR A 326 -10.48 21.85 11.51
N ASP A 327 -10.41 23.03 10.88
CA ASP A 327 -10.50 23.12 9.42
C ASP A 327 -9.23 22.57 8.73
N LEU A 328 -8.05 22.88 9.27
CA LEU A 328 -6.79 22.30 8.79
C LEU A 328 -6.77 20.77 8.91
N LEU A 329 -7.26 20.23 10.04
CA LEU A 329 -7.40 18.79 10.23
C LEU A 329 -8.37 18.16 9.22
N ARG A 330 -9.52 18.80 8.95
CA ARG A 330 -10.47 18.33 7.92
C ARG A 330 -9.83 18.33 6.52
N MET A 331 -9.08 19.36 6.17
CA MET A 331 -8.38 19.43 4.89
C MET A 331 -7.33 18.33 4.76
N LEU A 332 -6.53 18.10 5.81
CA LEU A 332 -5.54 17.02 5.86
C LEU A 332 -6.20 15.63 5.75
N SER A 333 -7.31 15.40 6.46
CA SER A 333 -8.08 14.16 6.34
C SER A 333 -8.63 13.95 4.93
N ALA A 334 -9.18 14.99 4.30
CA ALA A 334 -9.68 14.91 2.93
C ALA A 334 -8.58 14.57 1.90
N ILE A 335 -7.35 15.08 2.10
CA ILE A 335 -6.20 14.69 1.29
C ILE A 335 -5.86 13.20 1.51
N GLY A 336 -5.79 12.76 2.77
CA GLY A 336 -5.48 11.37 3.12
C GLY A 336 -6.49 10.36 2.57
N GLU A 337 -7.78 10.73 2.52
CA GLU A 337 -8.83 9.91 1.90
C GLU A 337 -8.72 9.86 0.37
N LEU A 338 -8.27 10.95 -0.27
CA LEU A 338 -8.14 11.04 -1.72
C LEU A 338 -6.89 10.33 -2.25
N GLU A 339 -5.77 10.40 -1.52
CA GLU A 339 -4.44 9.96 -1.95
C GLU A 339 -4.40 8.53 -2.56
N PRO A 340 -5.02 7.49 -1.96
CA PRO A 340 -4.94 6.12 -2.49
C PRO A 340 -5.60 5.96 -3.87
N ARG A 341 -6.64 6.75 -4.16
CA ARG A 341 -7.37 6.73 -5.43
C ARG A 341 -6.76 7.69 -6.44
N PHE A 342 -6.12 8.75 -5.96
CA PHE A 342 -5.53 9.81 -6.78
C PHE A 342 -4.52 9.28 -7.81
N ARG A 343 -3.54 8.49 -7.36
CA ARG A 343 -2.48 7.95 -8.22
C ARG A 343 -2.98 6.99 -9.30
N LYS A 344 -4.15 6.37 -9.10
CA LYS A 344 -4.75 5.41 -10.04
C LYS A 344 -5.77 6.06 -10.98
N SER A 345 -6.13 7.32 -10.75
CA SER A 345 -7.15 8.02 -11.52
C SER A 345 -6.58 8.55 -12.84
N GLY A 346 -7.33 8.39 -13.93
CA GLY A 346 -7.04 9.07 -15.21
C GLY A 346 -7.50 10.52 -15.25
N GLN A 347 -8.19 11.01 -14.21
CA GLN A 347 -8.75 12.37 -14.12
C GLN A 347 -8.22 13.09 -12.88
N GLN A 348 -6.90 13.16 -12.73
CA GLN A 348 -6.24 13.78 -11.56
C GLN A 348 -6.58 15.26 -11.39
N GLN A 349 -6.66 16.00 -12.51
CA GLN A 349 -6.99 17.42 -12.50
C GLN A 349 -8.36 17.69 -11.88
N LEU A 350 -9.41 16.97 -12.33
CA LEU A 350 -10.76 17.09 -11.78
C LEU A 350 -10.79 16.84 -10.26
N LEU A 351 -10.03 15.85 -9.79
CA LEU A 351 -9.96 15.51 -8.37
C LEU A 351 -9.32 16.63 -7.54
N ILE A 352 -8.23 17.26 -8.03
CA ILE A 352 -7.61 18.41 -7.37
C ILE A 352 -8.54 19.62 -7.39
N GLU A 353 -9.12 19.95 -8.53
CA GLU A 353 -10.04 21.10 -8.65
C GLU A 353 -11.19 20.96 -7.67
N THR A 354 -11.82 19.79 -7.63
CA THR A 354 -12.94 19.50 -6.70
C THR A 354 -12.49 19.60 -5.25
N LEU A 355 -11.31 19.07 -4.90
CA LEU A 355 -10.76 19.14 -3.55
C LEU A 355 -10.50 20.59 -3.11
N LEU A 356 -9.83 21.37 -3.96
CA LEU A 356 -9.47 22.75 -3.67
C LEU A 356 -10.69 23.67 -3.62
N VAL A 357 -11.68 23.46 -4.50
CA VAL A 357 -12.97 24.14 -4.42
C VAL A 357 -13.67 23.79 -3.11
N ARG A 358 -13.69 22.51 -2.72
CA ARG A 358 -14.24 22.09 -1.43
C ARG A 358 -13.52 22.80 -0.27
N PHE A 359 -12.21 22.98 -0.34
CA PHE A 359 -11.46 23.72 0.68
C PHE A 359 -11.82 25.20 0.74
N ALA A 360 -11.92 25.87 -0.42
CA ALA A 360 -12.31 27.28 -0.50
C ALA A 360 -13.78 27.53 -0.07
N LEU A 361 -14.62 26.50 -0.15
CA LEU A 361 -16.03 26.55 0.25
C LEU A 361 -16.30 25.98 1.66
N LEU A 362 -15.27 25.54 2.41
CA LEU A 362 -15.48 25.07 3.77
C LEU A 362 -16.08 26.19 4.62
N ASP A 363 -17.30 25.95 5.11
CA ASP A 363 -17.91 26.81 6.10
C ASP A 363 -17.05 26.79 7.36
N ARG A 364 -16.67 27.98 7.86
CA ARG A 364 -16.16 28.08 9.22
C ARG A 364 -17.26 27.43 10.04
N THR A 365 -16.90 26.45 10.87
CA THR A 365 -17.75 26.08 11.99
C THR A 365 -17.96 27.34 12.81
N VAL A 366 -19.00 28.09 12.47
CA VAL A 366 -19.74 28.85 13.46
C VAL A 366 -20.22 27.75 14.38
N GLU A 367 -19.68 27.73 15.60
CA GLU A 367 -20.17 26.80 16.60
C GLU A 367 -21.69 26.98 16.63
N ILE A 368 -22.41 25.87 16.55
CA ILE A 368 -23.87 25.88 16.73
C ILE A 368 -24.23 26.66 18.00
N GLU A 369 -23.29 26.75 18.97
CA GLU A 369 -23.33 27.60 20.14
C GLU A 369 -23.47 29.12 19.87
N ASP A 370 -22.82 29.69 18.85
CA ASP A 370 -22.98 31.11 18.48
C ASP A 370 -24.29 31.39 17.76
N LEU A 371 -24.77 30.44 16.94
CA LEU A 371 -26.10 30.48 16.34
C LEU A 371 -27.20 30.31 17.40
N LEU A 372 -26.99 29.44 18.40
CA LEU A 372 -27.88 29.26 19.54
C LEU A 372 -27.87 30.48 20.46
N ARG A 373 -26.72 31.12 20.71
CA ARG A 373 -26.65 32.40 21.45
C ARG A 373 -27.38 33.53 20.73
N GLY A 374 -27.33 33.57 19.40
CA GLY A 374 -28.12 34.50 18.59
C GLY A 374 -29.63 34.25 18.63
N LEU A 375 -30.05 33.00 18.90
CA LEU A 375 -31.46 32.59 19.00
C LEU A 375 -32.01 32.61 20.44
N SER A 376 -31.14 32.67 21.46
CA SER A 376 -31.49 32.65 22.89
C SER A 376 -31.60 34.05 23.53
N GLY A 377 -31.54 35.12 22.73
CA GLY A 377 -31.65 36.49 23.23
C GLY A 377 -33.09 36.91 23.46
N GLU A 378 -33.61 36.66 24.66
CA GLU A 378 -34.83 37.28 25.19
C GLU A 378 -34.71 38.82 25.21
N GLY A 379 -35.83 39.48 24.91
CA GLY A 379 -35.87 40.89 24.54
C GLY A 379 -35.46 41.88 25.60
N ASN A 380 -34.91 43.00 25.12
CA ASN A 380 -35.18 44.30 25.73
C ASN A 380 -35.42 45.32 24.61
N GLU A 381 -36.59 45.95 24.66
CA GLU A 381 -37.02 46.96 23.71
C GLU A 381 -36.27 48.29 23.88
N SER A 382 -36.23 49.00 22.74
CA SER A 382 -36.20 50.46 22.59
C SER A 382 -34.84 51.16 22.48
N SER A 383 -34.43 51.40 21.23
CA SER A 383 -34.41 52.78 20.75
C SER A 383 -34.58 52.89 19.24
N ALA A 384 -35.42 53.86 18.90
CA ALA A 384 -36.07 54.13 17.63
C ALA A 384 -35.15 54.57 16.47
N ALA A 385 -35.58 54.13 15.28
CA ALA A 385 -35.82 54.93 14.06
C ALA A 385 -34.69 55.75 13.43
N LYS A 386 -34.31 55.33 12.20
CA LYS A 386 -34.06 56.08 10.94
C LYS A 386 -32.98 55.34 10.15
N GLY A 387 -33.06 55.08 8.86
CA GLY A 387 -34.10 55.23 7.86
C GLY A 387 -33.67 54.40 6.64
N ARG A 388 -34.64 53.83 5.94
CA ARG A 388 -34.47 53.24 4.62
C ARG A 388 -34.52 54.37 3.59
N PRO A 389 -33.70 54.29 2.54
CA PRO A 389 -34.27 54.36 1.21
C PRO A 389 -33.71 53.23 0.33
N SER A 390 -34.58 52.40 -0.22
CA SER A 390 -34.27 51.60 -1.40
C SER A 390 -35.24 52.00 -2.48
N ASN A 391 -34.75 52.82 -3.41
CA ASN A 391 -35.41 53.19 -4.65
C ASN A 391 -35.73 51.93 -5.46
N ALA A 392 -37.00 51.77 -5.80
CA ALA A 392 -37.42 51.04 -6.99
C ALA A 392 -37.17 51.95 -8.20
N GLY A 393 -36.53 51.42 -9.23
CA GLY A 393 -36.27 52.10 -10.48
C GLY A 393 -36.00 51.08 -11.57
N ASP A 394 -36.99 50.93 -12.45
CA ASP A 394 -36.99 50.21 -13.70
C ASP A 394 -35.67 50.30 -14.48
N ALA A 395 -35.25 49.19 -15.08
CA ALA A 395 -34.42 49.22 -16.27
C ALA A 395 -34.69 48.03 -17.19
N GLN A 396 -35.35 48.39 -18.30
CA GLN A 396 -35.65 47.63 -19.49
C GLN A 396 -34.51 46.76 -20.04
N ARG A 397 -34.95 45.60 -20.57
CA ARG A 397 -34.30 44.80 -21.60
C ARG A 397 -34.67 45.37 -22.98
N PRO A 398 -33.73 45.57 -23.93
CA PRO A 398 -33.62 44.70 -25.13
C PRO A 398 -32.21 44.75 -25.80
N PRO A 399 -31.98 44.27 -27.05
CA PRO A 399 -32.52 43.11 -27.79
C PRO A 399 -31.41 42.12 -28.24
N ARG A 400 -31.83 40.94 -28.71
CA ARG A 400 -31.00 40.01 -29.51
C ARG A 400 -31.17 40.32 -31.00
N ARG A 401 -30.08 40.23 -31.77
CA ARG A 401 -30.09 40.07 -33.23
C ARG A 401 -29.04 39.03 -33.67
N ASP A 402 -29.56 38.02 -34.35
CA ASP A 402 -29.10 37.31 -35.56
C ASP A 402 -27.62 37.06 -35.84
N SER A 403 -27.30 35.80 -36.17
CA SER A 403 -26.67 35.40 -37.45
C SER A 403 -26.69 33.87 -37.61
N ALA A 404 -27.15 33.41 -38.79
CA ALA A 404 -27.16 32.05 -39.33
C ALA A 404 -25.73 31.59 -39.75
N PRO A 405 -25.46 30.47 -40.49
CA PRO A 405 -26.37 29.50 -41.11
C PRO A 405 -25.95 28.00 -41.02
N ARG A 406 -26.73 27.21 -41.76
CA ARG A 406 -26.85 25.76 -41.91
C ARG A 406 -25.96 25.24 -43.05
N VAL A 407 -25.37 24.04 -42.92
CA VAL A 407 -24.86 23.16 -44.01
C VAL A 407 -25.09 21.70 -43.53
N THR A 408 -26.17 20.99 -43.90
CA THR A 408 -26.43 20.14 -45.08
C THR A 408 -25.40 19.06 -45.42
N ASN A 409 -25.83 17.81 -45.25
CA ASN A 409 -25.66 16.61 -46.10
C ASN A 409 -25.33 15.38 -45.23
N ALA A 410 -25.74 14.16 -45.52
CA ALA A 410 -26.81 13.54 -46.31
C ALA A 410 -26.64 12.03 -46.07
N ASP A 411 -27.72 11.28 -46.16
CA ASP A 411 -27.81 9.82 -46.03
C ASP A 411 -26.83 9.02 -46.90
N VAL A 412 -26.36 7.88 -46.38
CA VAL A 412 -26.13 6.64 -47.16
C VAL A 412 -26.40 5.41 -46.27
N GLN A 413 -27.50 4.71 -46.53
CA GLN A 413 -27.63 3.24 -46.42
C GLN A 413 -27.22 2.62 -47.78
N PRO A 414 -26.87 1.31 -47.96
CA PRO A 414 -27.64 0.15 -47.45
C PRO A 414 -26.92 -1.23 -47.25
N ALA A 415 -27.68 -2.15 -46.63
CA ALA A 415 -27.91 -3.60 -46.85
C ALA A 415 -26.82 -4.65 -47.22
N SER A 416 -26.87 -5.76 -46.44
CA SER A 416 -26.80 -7.23 -46.73
C SER A 416 -25.67 -7.86 -47.59
N ASP A 417 -24.97 -8.87 -47.04
CA ASP A 417 -25.14 -10.31 -47.41
C ASP A 417 -24.15 -11.27 -46.71
N ARG A 418 -24.61 -12.50 -46.44
CA ARG A 418 -23.85 -13.75 -46.10
C ARG A 418 -23.49 -14.49 -47.42
N PRO A 419 -22.73 -15.64 -47.54
CA PRO A 419 -22.59 -16.77 -46.59
C PRO A 419 -21.27 -17.65 -46.65
N VAL A 420 -21.31 -18.77 -45.90
CA VAL A 420 -20.71 -20.14 -46.08
C VAL A 420 -19.46 -20.61 -45.28
N ASN A 421 -19.71 -21.73 -44.57
CA ASN A 421 -18.93 -22.85 -43.98
C ASN A 421 -17.43 -23.06 -44.30
N ASP A 422 -16.68 -23.60 -43.31
CA ASP A 422 -16.16 -24.99 -43.40
C ASP A 422 -15.69 -25.63 -42.07
N GLU A 423 -15.64 -26.96 -42.11
CA GLU A 423 -15.71 -28.00 -41.08
C GLU A 423 -14.48 -28.25 -40.15
N ARG A 424 -14.71 -28.98 -39.05
CA ARG A 424 -13.70 -29.83 -38.38
C ARG A 424 -14.29 -31.19 -37.92
N PRO A 425 -13.53 -32.30 -37.99
CA PRO A 425 -14.04 -33.66 -37.81
C PRO A 425 -13.89 -34.24 -36.39
N VAL A 426 -14.58 -35.36 -36.20
CA VAL A 426 -14.74 -36.25 -35.02
C VAL A 426 -13.66 -37.35 -34.97
N VAL A 427 -13.60 -38.09 -33.83
CA VAL A 427 -13.16 -39.52 -33.60
C VAL A 427 -12.03 -39.59 -32.53
N SER A 428 -11.98 -40.43 -31.47
CA SER A 428 -12.87 -41.38 -30.78
C SER A 428 -12.16 -42.01 -29.54
N ARG A 429 -12.91 -42.33 -28.45
CA ARG A 429 -12.88 -43.48 -27.48
C ARG A 429 -11.54 -43.95 -26.82
N PRO A 430 -11.52 -44.85 -25.78
CA PRO A 430 -12.59 -45.65 -25.13
C PRO A 430 -12.59 -45.67 -23.56
N ALA A 431 -13.47 -46.51 -23.01
CA ALA A 431 -13.86 -46.69 -21.61
C ALA A 431 -13.21 -47.90 -20.89
N ALA A 432 -13.24 -47.83 -19.54
CA ALA A 432 -13.48 -48.86 -18.51
C ALA A 432 -12.61 -50.14 -18.40
N MET A 433 -12.13 -50.40 -17.18
CA MET A 433 -12.11 -51.74 -16.53
C MET A 433 -12.22 -51.60 -15.00
N ALA A 434 -12.83 -52.62 -14.38
CA ALA A 434 -13.39 -52.68 -13.03
C ALA A 434 -12.52 -53.46 -12.00
N ASP A 435 -12.84 -53.21 -10.72
CA ASP A 435 -12.84 -54.07 -9.52
C ASP A 435 -11.75 -55.13 -9.24
N VAL A 436 -11.15 -55.05 -8.03
CA VAL A 436 -11.08 -56.18 -7.06
C VAL A 436 -11.08 -55.64 -5.61
N ALA A 437 -12.00 -56.15 -4.80
CA ALA A 437 -12.16 -55.91 -3.36
C ALA A 437 -11.25 -56.81 -2.49
N ARG A 438 -10.88 -56.33 -1.30
CA ARG A 438 -10.58 -57.18 -0.12
C ARG A 438 -11.15 -56.56 1.16
N ALA A 439 -11.95 -57.36 1.85
CA ALA A 439 -12.59 -57.06 3.13
C ALA A 439 -11.68 -57.45 4.31
N VAL A 440 -11.71 -56.66 5.39
CA VAL A 440 -11.36 -57.06 6.76
C VAL A 440 -12.33 -56.38 7.72
N ASP A 441 -12.91 -57.16 8.63
CA ASP A 441 -13.94 -56.82 9.62
C ASP A 441 -13.56 -55.69 10.63
N PRO A 442 -14.55 -54.97 11.19
CA PRO A 442 -14.35 -54.05 12.31
C PRO A 442 -14.70 -54.69 13.68
N PRO A 443 -13.99 -54.31 14.76
CA PRO A 443 -14.58 -54.28 16.10
C PRO A 443 -14.32 -52.95 16.84
N PRO A 444 -14.95 -52.67 17.99
CA PRO A 444 -16.35 -52.84 18.38
C PRO A 444 -17.02 -51.48 18.70
N ARG A 445 -18.35 -51.48 18.75
CA ARG A 445 -19.18 -50.33 19.19
C ARG A 445 -18.97 -50.02 20.68
N GLN A 446 -18.75 -48.75 21.02
CA GLN A 446 -19.03 -48.22 22.37
C GLN A 446 -19.91 -46.97 22.31
N SER A 447 -21.03 -47.09 23.02
CA SER A 447 -21.89 -46.11 23.70
C SER A 447 -22.44 -44.89 22.95
N LEU A 448 -23.78 -44.87 22.95
CA LEU A 448 -24.72 -43.84 22.53
C LEU A 448 -24.62 -42.53 23.35
N GLY A 449 -24.69 -41.41 22.62
CA GLY A 449 -25.36 -40.15 23.00
C GLY A 449 -24.54 -39.18 23.86
N PRO A 450 -24.57 -37.87 23.53
CA PRO A 450 -25.81 -37.11 23.67
C PRO A 450 -26.56 -36.94 22.35
N THR A 451 -27.87 -36.73 22.50
CA THR A 451 -28.92 -36.50 21.50
C THR A 451 -28.48 -35.75 20.23
N PRO A 452 -29.01 -36.11 19.04
CA PRO A 452 -28.87 -35.29 17.84
C PRO A 452 -29.52 -33.94 18.11
N GLU A 453 -28.71 -32.91 18.28
CA GLU A 453 -29.19 -31.54 18.37
C GLU A 453 -29.62 -31.07 16.98
N PRO A 454 -30.82 -30.48 16.84
CA PRO A 454 -31.35 -30.08 15.54
C PRO A 454 -30.49 -29.01 14.86
N LEU A 455 -30.51 -29.03 13.53
CA LEU A 455 -29.89 -28.01 12.68
C LEU A 455 -30.51 -26.63 12.98
N ASP A 456 -29.79 -25.79 13.72
CA ASP A 456 -30.19 -24.42 14.09
C ASP A 456 -29.44 -23.38 13.26
N LEU A 457 -30.17 -22.38 12.75
CA LEU A 457 -29.67 -21.34 11.87
C LEU A 457 -28.52 -20.55 12.51
N ALA A 458 -28.63 -20.24 13.80
CA ALA A 458 -27.59 -19.49 14.53
C ALA A 458 -26.27 -20.26 14.58
N ARG A 459 -26.33 -21.59 14.70
CA ARG A 459 -25.16 -22.47 14.74
C ARG A 459 -24.53 -22.66 13.36
N VAL A 460 -25.35 -22.75 12.31
CA VAL A 460 -24.86 -22.80 10.93
C VAL A 460 -24.19 -21.48 10.54
N ALA A 461 -24.81 -20.35 10.88
CA ALA A 461 -24.23 -19.02 10.64
C ALA A 461 -22.90 -18.84 11.38
N GLY A 462 -22.81 -19.28 12.64
CA GLY A 462 -21.57 -19.21 13.43
C GLY A 462 -20.42 -20.09 12.92
N ARG A 463 -20.68 -21.05 12.02
CA ARG A 463 -19.67 -21.91 11.39
C ARG A 463 -19.56 -21.71 9.88
N TRP A 464 -20.17 -20.65 9.34
CA TRP A 464 -20.23 -20.43 7.90
C TRP A 464 -18.84 -20.16 7.29
N ASP A 465 -18.03 -19.32 7.92
CA ASP A 465 -16.67 -19.03 7.46
C ASP A 465 -15.77 -20.27 7.47
N ALA A 466 -15.97 -21.14 8.46
CA ALA A 466 -15.27 -22.42 8.53
C ALA A 466 -15.69 -23.34 7.37
N LEU A 467 -16.98 -23.35 7.01
CA LEU A 467 -17.49 -24.13 5.87
C LEU A 467 -16.87 -23.65 4.57
N VAL A 468 -16.84 -22.34 4.35
CA VAL A 468 -16.20 -21.72 3.17
C VAL A 468 -14.73 -22.10 3.09
N ALA A 469 -14.01 -22.03 4.21
CA ALA A 469 -12.61 -22.41 4.29
C ALA A 469 -12.38 -23.90 3.97
N GLN A 470 -13.27 -24.77 4.43
CA GLN A 470 -13.19 -26.21 4.16
C GLN A 470 -13.51 -26.55 2.70
N VAL A 471 -14.54 -25.94 2.11
CA VAL A 471 -14.86 -26.11 0.68
C VAL A 471 -13.70 -25.62 -0.20
N ARG A 472 -12.98 -24.57 0.25
CA ARG A 472 -11.77 -24.06 -0.41
C ARG A 472 -10.59 -25.02 -0.30
N SER A 473 -10.38 -25.67 0.86
CA SER A 473 -9.31 -26.65 1.05
C SER A 473 -9.56 -27.96 0.29
N ASP A 474 -10.83 -28.33 0.10
CA ASP A 474 -11.26 -29.48 -0.71
C ASP A 474 -11.15 -29.23 -2.24
N GLY A 475 -10.55 -28.11 -2.66
CA GLY A 475 -10.23 -27.79 -4.05
C GLY A 475 -11.35 -27.12 -4.84
N LYS A 476 -12.52 -26.86 -4.23
CA LYS A 476 -13.72 -26.31 -4.90
C LYS A 476 -13.76 -24.80 -4.82
N ARG A 477 -12.75 -24.14 -5.41
CA ARG A 477 -12.55 -22.68 -5.32
C ARG A 477 -13.73 -21.83 -5.81
N VAL A 478 -14.40 -22.26 -6.88
CA VAL A 478 -15.56 -21.54 -7.46
C VAL A 478 -16.75 -21.61 -6.51
N LEU A 479 -17.00 -22.77 -5.90
CA LEU A 479 -18.06 -22.95 -4.90
C LEU A 479 -17.76 -22.15 -3.63
N ALA A 480 -16.52 -22.16 -3.14
CA ALA A 480 -16.11 -21.38 -1.99
C ALA A 480 -16.30 -19.88 -2.22
N SER A 481 -15.92 -19.37 -3.39
CA SER A 481 -16.15 -17.97 -3.77
C SER A 481 -17.65 -17.64 -3.85
N ALA A 482 -18.49 -18.57 -4.30
CA ALA A 482 -19.94 -18.36 -4.30
C ALA A 482 -20.54 -18.34 -2.90
N LEU A 483 -20.00 -19.14 -1.97
CA LEU A 483 -20.45 -19.18 -0.57
C LEU A 483 -19.98 -17.98 0.27
N GLU A 484 -18.91 -17.29 -0.14
CA GLU A 484 -18.49 -16.00 0.44
C GLU A 484 -19.51 -14.88 0.19
N HIS A 485 -20.33 -15.03 -0.85
CA HIS A 485 -21.41 -14.13 -1.23
C HIS A 485 -22.80 -14.72 -0.95
N ALA A 486 -22.87 -15.76 -0.12
CA ALA A 486 -24.09 -16.45 0.24
C ALA A 486 -24.23 -16.57 1.76
N LEU A 487 -25.45 -16.45 2.26
CA LEU A 487 -25.76 -16.57 3.68
C LEU A 487 -26.85 -17.61 3.93
N PRO A 488 -26.75 -18.38 5.03
CA PRO A 488 -27.84 -19.26 5.45
C PRO A 488 -28.98 -18.39 6.00
N VAL A 489 -30.20 -18.60 5.50
CA VAL A 489 -31.38 -17.78 5.84
C VAL A 489 -32.47 -18.55 6.56
N ALA A 490 -32.51 -19.88 6.40
CA ALA A 490 -33.39 -20.73 7.16
C ALA A 490 -32.76 -22.11 7.34
N ALA A 491 -32.85 -22.66 8.54
CA ALA A 491 -32.48 -24.04 8.84
C ALA A 491 -33.65 -24.69 9.57
N THR A 492 -34.03 -25.89 9.18
CA THR A 492 -35.10 -26.65 9.84
C THR A 492 -34.51 -27.79 10.66
N ALA A 493 -35.16 -28.12 11.78
CA ALA A 493 -34.82 -29.30 12.59
C ALA A 493 -34.91 -30.63 11.80
N ALA A 494 -35.58 -30.63 10.64
CA ALA A 494 -35.65 -31.77 9.72
C ALA A 494 -34.40 -31.93 8.81
N GLY A 495 -33.43 -31.02 8.92
CA GLY A 495 -32.15 -31.11 8.20
C GLY A 495 -32.08 -30.31 6.90
N ASP A 496 -33.07 -29.45 6.62
CA ASP A 496 -33.07 -28.63 5.41
C ASP A 496 -32.46 -27.25 5.69
N LEU A 497 -31.46 -26.88 4.89
CA LEU A 497 -30.81 -25.57 4.90
C LEU A 497 -31.19 -24.77 3.65
N THR A 498 -31.63 -23.53 3.83
CA THR A 498 -31.85 -22.57 2.75
C THR A 498 -30.77 -21.51 2.79
N ILE A 499 -30.13 -21.30 1.64
CA ILE A 499 -29.07 -20.32 1.42
C ILE A 499 -29.62 -19.25 0.46
N GLU A 500 -29.23 -18.01 0.67
CA GLU A 500 -29.54 -16.88 -0.19
C GLU A 500 -28.26 -16.14 -0.57
N LEU A 501 -28.17 -15.63 -1.80
CA LEU A 501 -27.04 -14.81 -2.24
C LEU A 501 -27.27 -13.34 -1.88
N ASP A 502 -26.20 -12.65 -1.48
CA ASP A 502 -26.25 -11.23 -1.12
C ASP A 502 -26.66 -10.34 -2.32
N GLU A 503 -26.26 -10.76 -3.53
CA GLU A 503 -26.60 -10.09 -4.79
C GLU A 503 -27.12 -11.09 -5.84
N PRO A 504 -28.08 -10.70 -6.70
CA PRO A 504 -28.57 -11.55 -7.77
C PRO A 504 -27.48 -11.77 -8.83
N ASN A 505 -26.78 -12.89 -8.74
CA ASN A 505 -25.73 -13.29 -9.67
C ASN A 505 -25.99 -14.70 -10.20
N GLU A 506 -26.29 -14.82 -11.50
CA GLU A 506 -26.64 -16.08 -12.16
C GLU A 506 -25.46 -17.08 -12.17
N PHE A 507 -24.23 -16.58 -12.26
CA PHE A 507 -23.04 -17.42 -12.25
C PHE A 507 -22.80 -18.05 -10.88
N LEU A 508 -22.89 -17.25 -9.81
CA LEU A 508 -22.76 -17.74 -8.42
C LEU A 508 -23.94 -18.63 -8.03
N SER A 509 -25.15 -18.30 -8.50
CA SER A 509 -26.33 -19.14 -8.34
C SER A 509 -26.12 -20.55 -8.90
N ARG A 510 -25.63 -20.66 -10.14
CA ARG A 510 -25.32 -21.96 -10.77
C ARG A 510 -24.20 -22.70 -10.02
N ALA A 511 -23.21 -21.98 -9.50
CA ALA A 511 -22.13 -22.57 -8.70
C ALA A 511 -22.68 -23.19 -7.40
N VAL A 512 -23.52 -22.47 -6.65
CA VAL A 512 -24.16 -23.00 -5.43
C VAL A 512 -25.12 -24.14 -5.75
N GLU A 513 -25.90 -24.01 -6.84
CA GLU A 513 -26.86 -25.01 -7.28
C GLU A 513 -26.19 -26.35 -7.66
N SER A 514 -25.09 -26.28 -8.42
CA SER A 514 -24.29 -27.46 -8.80
C SER A 514 -23.49 -28.05 -7.63
N GLY A 515 -23.18 -27.25 -6.61
CA GLY A 515 -22.41 -27.63 -5.43
C GLY A 515 -23.24 -28.06 -4.21
N LYS A 516 -24.57 -28.18 -4.32
CA LYS A 516 -25.46 -28.51 -3.18
C LYS A 516 -25.07 -29.78 -2.43
N SER A 517 -24.67 -30.83 -3.15
CA SER A 517 -24.24 -32.10 -2.55
C SER A 517 -22.97 -31.94 -1.73
N ASP A 518 -22.08 -31.06 -2.16
CA ASP A 518 -20.78 -30.81 -1.54
C ASP A 518 -20.92 -29.95 -0.29
N ILE A 519 -21.79 -28.94 -0.36
CA ILE A 519 -22.18 -28.13 0.81
C ILE A 519 -22.82 -29.04 1.85
N ALA A 520 -23.76 -29.91 1.45
CA ALA A 520 -24.40 -30.86 2.37
C ALA A 520 -23.40 -31.86 2.96
N ALA A 521 -22.47 -32.39 2.16
CA ALA A 521 -21.44 -33.33 2.63
C ALA A 521 -20.50 -32.68 3.66
N THR A 522 -20.11 -31.43 3.43
CA THR A 522 -19.27 -30.66 4.35
C THR A 522 -20.03 -30.34 5.64
N LEU A 523 -21.30 -29.91 5.54
CA LEU A 523 -22.15 -29.65 6.70
C LEU A 523 -22.39 -30.90 7.56
N ARG A 524 -22.51 -32.09 6.96
CA ARG A 524 -22.70 -33.35 7.70
C ARG A 524 -21.54 -33.68 8.63
N GLN A 525 -20.35 -33.14 8.41
CA GLN A 525 -19.21 -33.31 9.32
C GLN A 525 -19.46 -32.61 10.68
N TRP A 526 -20.28 -31.56 10.69
CA TRP A 526 -20.60 -30.78 11.89
C TRP A 526 -22.04 -30.95 12.37
N PHE A 527 -22.96 -31.25 11.44
CA PHE A 527 -24.39 -31.41 11.66
C PHE A 527 -24.88 -32.66 10.93
N PRO A 528 -24.83 -33.84 11.58
CA PRO A 528 -25.12 -35.14 10.96
C PRO A 528 -26.50 -35.23 10.30
N ASP A 529 -27.47 -34.44 10.78
CA ASP A 529 -28.85 -34.45 10.29
C ASP A 529 -29.09 -33.62 9.02
N THR A 530 -28.06 -33.02 8.41
CA THR A 530 -28.21 -32.20 7.19
C THR A 530 -28.61 -33.07 5.99
N ARG A 531 -29.86 -32.90 5.52
CA ARG A 531 -30.47 -33.68 4.44
C ARG A 531 -30.44 -32.94 3.11
N THR A 532 -30.99 -31.73 3.03
CA THR A 532 -31.07 -30.99 1.76
C THR A 532 -30.60 -29.54 1.90
N VAL A 533 -29.95 -29.03 0.85
CA VAL A 533 -29.52 -27.63 0.73
C VAL A 533 -30.28 -27.02 -0.43
N ARG A 534 -31.02 -25.94 -0.19
CA ARG A 534 -31.80 -25.21 -1.20
C ARG A 534 -31.26 -23.79 -1.35
N LEU A 535 -31.23 -23.32 -2.59
CA LEU A 535 -30.94 -21.94 -2.90
C LEU A 535 -32.28 -21.22 -3.06
N ARG A 536 -32.50 -20.14 -2.30
CA ARG A 536 -33.67 -19.28 -2.49
C ARG A 536 -33.35 -18.30 -3.62
N HIS A 537 -34.09 -18.39 -4.71
CA HIS A 537 -34.13 -17.34 -5.73
C HIS A 537 -35.29 -16.42 -5.37
N ASP A 538 -35.02 -15.14 -5.14
CA ASP A 538 -36.06 -14.12 -5.03
C ASP A 538 -36.34 -13.56 -6.44
N PRO A 539 -37.43 -13.98 -7.11
CA PRO A 539 -37.74 -13.53 -8.47
C PRO A 539 -38.16 -12.05 -8.54
N GLU A 540 -38.52 -11.41 -7.41
CA GLU A 540 -38.95 -10.00 -7.41
C GLU A 540 -37.78 -9.00 -7.43
N ARG A 541 -36.57 -9.42 -7.04
CA ARG A 541 -35.35 -8.59 -7.15
C ARG A 541 -34.72 -8.57 -8.55
N ALA A 542 -35.13 -9.46 -9.44
CA ALA A 542 -34.53 -9.60 -10.78
C ALA A 542 -35.01 -8.56 -11.81
N ALA A 543 -36.00 -7.71 -11.47
CA ALA A 543 -36.66 -6.82 -12.43
C ALA A 543 -36.69 -5.34 -12.03
N VAL A 544 -35.70 -4.85 -11.26
CA VAL A 544 -35.56 -3.41 -11.01
C VAL A 544 -34.31 -2.90 -11.72
N ALA A 545 -34.52 -2.10 -12.77
CA ALA A 545 -33.47 -1.32 -13.42
C ALA A 545 -32.68 -0.52 -12.36
N PRO A 546 -31.36 -0.28 -12.55
CA PRO A 546 -30.52 0.21 -11.47
C PRO A 546 -30.93 1.62 -11.07
N THR A 547 -31.70 1.75 -9.98
CA THR A 547 -31.89 3.01 -9.28
C THR A 547 -30.58 3.31 -8.55
N ARG A 548 -30.06 4.54 -8.69
CA ARG A 548 -28.80 4.97 -8.07
C ARG A 548 -28.83 4.68 -6.57
N VAL A 549 -27.92 3.81 -6.14
CA VAL A 549 -27.63 3.56 -4.73
C VAL A 549 -27.03 4.84 -4.14
N THR A 550 -27.77 5.55 -3.30
CA THR A 550 -27.25 6.69 -2.53
C THR A 550 -26.56 6.19 -1.25
N SER A 551 -25.60 6.96 -0.75
CA SER A 551 -24.92 6.66 0.52
C SER A 551 -25.90 6.53 1.70
N GLU A 552 -27.03 7.24 1.65
CA GLU A 552 -28.09 7.14 2.66
C GLU A 552 -28.81 5.79 2.63
N MET A 553 -29.05 5.19 1.46
CA MET A 553 -29.68 3.87 1.36
C MET A 553 -28.76 2.77 1.90
N VAL A 554 -27.46 2.83 1.59
CA VAL A 554 -26.47 1.89 2.12
C VAL A 554 -26.32 2.04 3.63
N ARG A 555 -26.37 3.27 4.15
CA ARG A 555 -26.31 3.54 5.60
C ARG A 555 -27.55 3.02 6.32
N ALA A 556 -28.74 3.25 5.74
CA ALA A 556 -30.01 2.74 6.28
C ALA A 556 -30.07 1.20 6.31
N ASP A 557 -29.59 0.53 5.24
CA ASP A 557 -29.53 -0.93 5.19
C ASP A 557 -28.53 -1.51 6.20
N ARG A 558 -27.39 -0.84 6.41
CA ARG A 558 -26.39 -1.25 7.42
C ARG A 558 -26.90 -1.08 8.85
N LEU A 559 -27.60 0.03 9.13
CA LEU A 559 -28.25 0.28 10.42
C LEU A 559 -29.34 -0.77 10.70
N ASN A 560 -30.14 -1.10 9.68
CA ASN A 560 -31.17 -2.12 9.78
C ASN A 560 -30.59 -3.52 9.98
N ALA A 561 -29.45 -3.83 9.38
CA ALA A 561 -28.72 -5.07 9.60
C ALA A 561 -28.15 -5.17 11.03
N LEU A 562 -27.69 -4.06 11.60
CA LEU A 562 -27.23 -4.00 13.01
C LEU A 562 -28.40 -4.16 14.00
N ARG A 563 -29.55 -3.52 13.74
CA ARG A 563 -30.79 -3.70 14.53
C ARG A 563 -31.28 -5.16 14.54
N ARG A 564 -31.09 -5.90 13.43
CA ARG A 564 -31.47 -7.32 13.34
C ARG A 564 -30.49 -8.27 14.03
N ARG A 565 -29.24 -7.85 14.26
CA ARG A 565 -28.20 -8.65 14.90
C ARG A 565 -28.23 -8.60 16.44
N ASP A 566 -28.78 -7.53 17.03
CA ASP A 566 -28.85 -7.37 18.48
C ASP A 566 -30.26 -6.95 18.96
N PRO A 567 -31.03 -7.87 19.58
CA PRO A 567 -32.39 -7.61 20.06
C PRO A 567 -32.48 -6.55 21.17
N ILE A 568 -31.41 -6.39 21.95
CA ILE A 568 -31.38 -5.46 23.10
C ILE A 568 -31.20 -4.02 22.59
N LEU A 569 -30.40 -3.85 21.54
CA LEU A 569 -30.18 -2.56 20.89
C LEU A 569 -31.47 -2.02 20.24
N GLY A 570 -32.25 -2.89 19.59
CA GLY A 570 -33.55 -2.52 19.02
C GLY A 570 -34.54 -2.02 20.07
N ALA A 571 -34.68 -2.75 21.19
CA ALA A 571 -35.59 -2.35 22.27
C ALA A 571 -35.18 -1.04 22.96
N ALA A 572 -33.87 -0.77 23.07
CA ALA A 572 -33.36 0.47 23.66
C ALA A 572 -33.58 1.71 22.76
N ILE A 573 -33.48 1.55 21.44
CA ILE A 573 -33.71 2.64 20.48
C ILE A 573 -35.19 3.02 20.44
N ASP A 574 -36.09 2.04 20.39
CA ASP A 574 -37.53 2.28 20.33
C ASP A 574 -38.09 2.86 21.64
N ALA A 575 -37.51 2.52 22.79
CA ALA A 575 -37.95 3.02 24.09
C ALA A 575 -37.45 4.44 24.42
N LEU A 576 -36.35 4.88 23.81
CA LEU A 576 -35.68 6.15 24.12
C LEU A 576 -35.72 7.16 22.96
N ASP A 577 -36.35 6.80 21.85
CA ASP A 577 -36.49 7.61 20.63
C ASP A 577 -35.15 8.18 20.13
N LEU A 578 -34.15 7.30 20.02
CA LEU A 578 -32.77 7.67 19.72
C LEU A 578 -32.42 7.47 18.24
N ASP A 579 -31.81 8.49 17.63
CA ASP A 579 -31.20 8.36 16.30
C ASP A 579 -29.80 7.77 16.40
N VAL A 580 -29.60 6.64 15.71
CA VAL A 580 -28.28 5.98 15.63
C VAL A 580 -27.47 6.62 14.52
N ILE A 581 -26.46 7.40 14.90
CA ILE A 581 -25.52 8.03 13.98
C ILE A 581 -24.22 7.20 14.00
N GLU A 582 -23.81 6.72 12.82
CA GLU A 582 -22.50 6.06 12.59
C GLU A 582 -21.32 6.98 12.94
#